data_AF-A0A1I1XFI8-F1
#
_entry.id   AF-A0A1I1XFI8-F1
#
_cell.length_a   1.000
_cell.length_b   1.000
_cell.length_c   1.000
_cell.angle_alpha   90.00
_cell.angle_beta   90.00
_cell.angle_gamma   90.00
#
_symmetry.space_group_name_H-M   'P 1'
#
loop_
_entity.id
_entity.type
_entity.pdbx_description
1 polymer ?
#
loop_
_entity_poly.entity_id
_entity_poly.type
_entity_poly.pdbx_seq_one_letter_code
_entity_poly.pdbx_strand_id
1 'polypeptide(L)' 'MNQPPKDISLADIHSAYASKPAEKKKTQVGEKVKSYTKSNHYDRDPNHTGEAPAKPDAKRPGARK' A
#
# COMPACT_ATOMS: atom_id res chain seq x y z
N MET A 1 7.47 -47.86 -18.33
CA MET A 1 8.07 -46.57 -17.93
C MET A 1 7.06 -45.43 -17.82
N ASN A 2 5.74 -45.65 -17.88
CA ASN A 2 4.77 -44.55 -17.76
C ASN A 2 3.74 -44.90 -16.66
N GLN A 3 4.10 -44.67 -15.40
CA GLN A 3 3.07 -44.58 -14.36
C GLN A 3 2.46 -43.18 -14.45
N PRO A 4 1.12 -43.05 -14.40
CA PRO A 4 0.50 -41.74 -14.33
C PRO A 4 0.98 -41.00 -13.07
N PRO A 5 1.14 -39.66 -13.13
CA PRO A 5 1.45 -38.87 -11.95
C PRO A 5 0.45 -39.18 -10.84
N LYS A 6 0.94 -39.41 -9.62
CA LYS A 6 0.07 -39.64 -8.47
C LYS A 6 -0.81 -38.42 -8.26
N ASP A 7 -2.10 -38.66 -8.02
CA ASP A 7 -3.04 -37.59 -7.68
C ASP A 7 -2.56 -36.88 -6.41
N ILE A 8 -2.43 -35.55 -6.51
CA ILE A 8 -1.98 -34.72 -5.40
C ILE A 8 -3.18 -34.49 -4.48
N SER A 9 -3.08 -34.91 -3.22
CA SER A 9 -4.17 -34.69 -2.27
C SER A 9 -4.20 -33.23 -1.79
N LEU A 10 -5.37 -32.74 -1.39
CA LEU A 10 -5.50 -31.40 -0.80
C LEU A 10 -4.63 -31.22 0.46
N ALA A 11 -4.42 -32.30 1.22
CA ALA A 11 -3.54 -32.29 2.37
C ALA A 11 -2.08 -32.04 1.97
N ASP A 12 -1.62 -32.62 0.86
CA ASP A 12 -0.25 -32.42 0.35
C ASP A 12 -0.04 -30.98 -0.11
N ILE A 13 -1.04 -30.38 -0.75
CA ILE A 13 -1.01 -28.97 -1.16
C ILE A 13 -0.92 -28.06 0.06
N HIS A 14 -1.81 -28.27 1.05
CA HIS A 14 -1.78 -27.47 2.26
C HIS A 14 -0.48 -27.65 3.04
N SER A 15 0.10 -28.85 3.06
CA SER A 15 1.40 -29.10 3.69
C SER A 15 2.55 -28.37 3.00
N ALA A 16 2.59 -28.41 1.65
CA ALA A 16 3.64 -27.75 0.87
C ALA A 16 3.63 -26.21 1.00
N TYR A 17 2.43 -25.63 1.15
CA TYR A 17 2.25 -24.17 1.24
C TYR A 17 1.89 -23.67 2.64
N ALA A 18 1.79 -24.55 3.63
CA ALA A 18 1.62 -24.12 5.01
C ALA A 18 2.85 -23.32 5.43
N SER A 19 2.67 -22.02 5.62
CA SER A 19 3.69 -21.19 6.22
C SER A 19 4.06 -21.79 7.58
N LYS A 20 5.35 -22.04 7.82
CA LYS A 20 5.83 -22.39 9.16
C LYS A 20 5.35 -21.30 10.12
N PRO A 21 4.63 -21.64 11.21
CA PRO A 21 4.26 -20.63 12.19
C PRO A 21 5.56 -20.00 12.68
N ALA A 22 5.72 -18.70 12.46
CA ALA A 22 6.86 -17.98 12.98
C ALA A 22 6.90 -18.23 14.49
N GLU A 23 8.02 -18.75 14.99
CA GLU A 23 8.28 -18.74 16.42
C GLU A 23 8.07 -17.31 16.87
N LYS A 24 7.05 -17.10 17.70
CA LYS A 24 6.81 -15.81 18.36
C LYS A 24 7.95 -15.64 19.36
N LYS A 25 9.16 -15.36 18.87
CA LYS A 25 10.20 -14.75 19.66
C LYS A 25 9.53 -13.52 20.24
N LYS A 26 9.35 -13.53 21.56
CA LYS A 26 9.01 -12.34 22.33
C LYS A 26 10.19 -11.39 22.15
N THR A 27 10.29 -10.77 20.99
CA THR A 27 10.95 -9.48 20.87
C THR A 27 10.23 -8.67 21.93
N GLN A 28 10.93 -8.33 23.02
CA GLN A 28 10.53 -7.17 23.80
C GLN A 28 10.39 -6.08 22.76
N VAL A 29 9.14 -5.76 22.44
CA VAL A 29 8.80 -4.55 21.73
C VAL A 29 9.19 -3.49 22.75
N GLY A 30 10.49 -3.15 22.76
CA GLY A 30 10.99 -1.99 23.45
C GLY A 30 10.05 -0.89 23.00
N GLU A 31 9.32 -0.39 23.98
CA GLU A 31 8.16 0.48 23.85
C GLU A 31 8.63 1.79 23.24
N LYS A 32 8.98 1.77 21.96
CA LYS A 32 8.95 2.96 21.12
C LYS A 32 7.48 3.21 20.95
N VAL A 33 6.89 3.85 21.96
CA VAL A 33 5.65 4.61 21.83
C VAL A 33 5.90 5.49 20.62
N LYS A 34 5.41 5.05 19.45
CA LYS A 34 5.45 5.87 18.25
C LYS A 34 4.50 7.01 18.60
N SER A 35 5.06 8.10 19.13
CA SER A 35 4.30 9.29 19.43
C SER A 35 3.72 9.76 18.10
N TYR A 36 2.43 9.54 17.91
CA TYR A 36 1.72 10.03 16.75
C TYR A 36 1.61 11.55 16.90
N THR A 37 2.50 12.27 16.23
CA THR A 37 2.43 13.72 16.14
C THR A 37 1.50 14.07 14.98
N LYS A 38 0.47 14.87 15.24
CA LYS A 38 -0.36 15.43 14.17
C LYS A 38 0.53 16.36 13.34
N SER A 39 0.56 16.14 12.03
CA SER A 39 1.22 17.06 11.10
C SER A 39 0.17 17.91 10.39
N ASN A 40 0.51 19.16 10.14
CA ASN A 40 -0.32 20.13 9.44
C ASN A 40 -0.19 19.99 7.92
N HIS A 41 0.07 18.77 7.43
CA HIS A 41 0.44 18.52 6.03
C HIS A 41 -0.65 18.96 5.04
N TYR A 42 -1.92 18.97 5.48
CA TYR A 42 -3.06 19.33 4.64
C TYR A 42 -3.73 20.64 5.07
N ASP A 43 -3.10 21.41 5.96
CA ASP A 43 -3.62 22.72 6.31
C ASP A 43 -3.56 23.62 5.07
N ARG A 44 -4.62 24.43 4.86
CA ARG A 44 -4.62 25.41 3.78
C ARG A 44 -3.53 26.45 4.07
N ASP A 45 -2.73 26.76 3.06
CA ASP A 45 -1.80 27.88 3.13
C ASP A 45 -2.59 29.18 3.37
N PRO A 46 -2.29 29.95 4.44
CA PRO A 46 -2.97 31.22 4.73
C PRO A 46 -2.86 32.25 3.60
N ASN A 47 -1.82 32.15 2.76
CA ASN A 47 -1.60 33.03 1.62
C ASN A 47 -2.22 32.51 0.32
N HIS A 48 -2.86 31.34 0.36
CA HIS A 48 -3.53 30.78 -0.81
C HIS A 48 -4.84 31.55 -1.06
N THR A 49 -4.99 32.11 -2.27
CA THR A 49 -6.15 32.94 -2.64
C THR A 49 -7.49 32.21 -2.60
N GLY A 50 -7.47 30.87 -2.68
CA GLY A 50 -8.67 30.03 -2.64
C GLY A 50 -9.52 30.10 -3.91
N GLU A 51 -9.07 30.86 -4.91
CA GLU A 51 -9.73 30.97 -6.19
C GLU A 51 -9.48 29.70 -7.02
N ALA A 52 -10.55 29.18 -7.62
CA ALA A 52 -10.43 28.07 -8.55
C ALA A 52 -9.63 28.52 -9.79
N PRO A 53 -8.78 27.65 -10.36
CA PRO A 53 -8.07 27.97 -11.58
C PRO A 53 -9.03 28.43 -12.68
N ALA A 54 -8.59 29.42 -13.47
CA ALA A 54 -9.35 29.87 -14.63
C ALA A 54 -9.64 28.68 -15.55
N LYS A 55 -10.90 28.56 -16.01
CA LYS A 55 -11.25 27.56 -17.01
C LYS A 55 -10.40 27.78 -18.27
N PRO A 56 -9.91 26.71 -18.91
CA PRO A 56 -9.21 26.85 -20.17
C PRO A 56 -10.12 27.55 -21.18
N ASP A 57 -9.62 28.64 -21.75
CA ASP A 57 -10.35 29.41 -22.75
C ASP A 57 -10.49 28.58 -24.03
N ALA A 58 -11.72 28.24 -24.39
CA ALA A 58 -12.03 27.47 -25.59
C ALA A 58 -11.61 28.19 -26.89
N LYS A 59 -11.37 29.51 -26.83
CA LYS A 59 -10.99 30.32 -27.99
C LYS A 59 -9.49 30.58 -28.12
N ARG A 60 -8.64 30.01 -27.26
CA ARG A 60 -7.18 30.20 -27.36
C ARG A 60 -6.54 29.05 -28.15
N PRO A 61 -6.22 29.21 -29.45
CA PRO A 61 -5.46 28.22 -30.17
C PRO A 61 -4.02 28.25 -29.64
N GLY A 62 -3.59 27.16 -29.00
CA GLY A 62 -2.20 27.00 -28.56
C GLY A 62 -1.97 27.23 -27.08
N ALA A 63 -2.32 26.22 -26.28
CA ALA A 63 -1.68 25.99 -24.98
C ALA A 63 -1.29 24.51 -24.87
N ARG A 64 -0.50 24.05 -25.84
CA ARG A 64 0.38 22.89 -25.71
C ARG A 64 1.72 23.34 -26.28
N LYS A 65 2.74 23.40 -25.41
CA LYS A 65 4.14 23.39 -25.86
C LYS A 65 4.48 21.99 -26.33
#